data_AF-A0A8B3L140-F1
#
_entry.id   AF-A0A8B3L140-F1
#
_cell.length_a   1.000
_cell.length_b   1.000
_cell.length_c   1.000
_cell.angle_alpha   90.00
_cell.angle_beta   90.00
_cell.angle_gamma   90.00
#
_symmetry.space_group_name_H-M   'P 1'
#
loop_
_entity.id
_entity.type
_entity.pdbx_description
1 polymer ?
#
loop_
_entity_poly.entity_id
_entity_poly.type
_entity_poly.pdbx_seq_one_letter_code
_entity_poly.pdbx_strand_id
1 'polypeptide(L)'
;PKTFLTSIFNAAVAAADPEKTIRNHLPAKPKGRTIVIGAGKGSAQMAAAFEKVWDGPIDGLIVTRYGYGARCERIEIIEAAHPVPDAAGLEASRRLLEKVRGLSADDLVVALISGGGSALLPSPAPGLTLADEIAVNEALLASGAPIAAMNTIRKHVSTI
;
A
#
# COMPACT_ATOMS: atom_id res chain seq x y z
N PRO A 1 -32.92 -0.13 -20.86
CA PRO A 1 -31.66 -0.90 -20.62
C PRO A 1 -30.51 -0.06 -20.04
N LYS A 2 -30.10 1.04 -20.70
CA LYS A 2 -28.96 1.88 -20.27
C LYS A 2 -29.08 2.38 -18.83
N THR A 3 -30.20 3.01 -18.47
CA THR A 3 -30.43 3.54 -17.10
C THR A 3 -30.28 2.47 -16.02
N PHE A 4 -30.82 1.28 -16.26
CA PHE A 4 -30.74 0.14 -15.34
C PHE A 4 -29.30 -0.39 -15.18
N LEU A 5 -28.56 -0.55 -16.29
CA LEU A 5 -27.16 -0.98 -16.23
C LEU A 5 -26.27 0.08 -15.56
N THR A 6 -26.51 1.36 -15.82
CA THR A 6 -25.81 2.46 -15.13
C THR A 6 -26.12 2.46 -13.64
N SER A 7 -27.37 2.20 -13.21
CA SER A 7 -27.67 2.12 -11.78
C SER A 7 -26.97 0.95 -11.09
N ILE A 8 -26.84 -0.20 -11.75
CA ILE A 8 -26.08 -1.35 -11.21
C ILE A 8 -24.59 -1.00 -11.08
N PHE A 9 -24.00 -0.40 -12.12
CA PHE A 9 -22.61 0.06 -12.08
C PHE A 9 -22.37 1.06 -10.94
N ASN A 10 -23.23 2.08 -10.80
CA ASN A 10 -23.12 3.07 -9.75
C ASN A 10 -23.28 2.46 -8.35
N ALA A 11 -24.17 1.48 -8.18
CA ALA A 11 -24.31 0.76 -6.93
C ALA A 11 -23.01 -0.01 -6.58
N ALA A 12 -22.38 -0.66 -7.56
CA ALA A 12 -21.11 -1.35 -7.36
C ALA A 12 -19.95 -0.39 -7.01
N VAL A 13 -19.86 0.75 -7.70
CA VAL A 13 -18.87 1.80 -7.38
C VAL A 13 -19.10 2.36 -5.97
N ALA A 14 -20.36 2.66 -5.61
CA ALA A 14 -20.70 3.18 -4.29
C ALA A 14 -20.45 2.16 -3.17
N ALA A 15 -20.57 0.86 -3.45
CA ALA A 15 -20.24 -0.20 -2.51
C ALA A 15 -18.72 -0.34 -2.28
N ALA A 16 -17.90 0.08 -3.25
CA ALA A 16 -16.44 0.10 -3.16
C ALA A 16 -15.88 1.45 -2.64
N ASP A 17 -16.74 2.35 -2.16
CA ASP A 17 -16.32 3.65 -1.61
C ASP A 17 -15.41 3.43 -0.38
N PRO A 18 -14.16 3.94 -0.38
CA PRO A 18 -13.22 3.70 0.71
C PRO A 18 -13.71 4.26 2.05
N GLU A 19 -14.36 5.43 2.07
CA GLU A 19 -14.79 6.05 3.33
C GLU A 19 -15.89 5.25 4.01
N LYS A 20 -16.92 4.84 3.25
CA LYS A 20 -17.99 3.96 3.76
C LYS A 20 -17.44 2.61 4.21
N THR A 21 -16.59 2.00 3.38
CA THR A 21 -16.06 0.65 3.64
C THR A 21 -15.18 0.64 4.88
N ILE A 22 -14.26 1.60 5.00
CA ILE A 22 -13.35 1.72 6.13
C ILE A 22 -14.14 2.02 7.41
N ARG A 23 -15.08 2.98 7.38
CA ARG A 23 -15.92 3.33 8.54
C ARG A 23 -16.61 2.11 9.15
N ASN A 24 -17.11 1.21 8.32
CA ASN A 24 -17.83 0.01 8.75
C ASN A 24 -16.92 -1.10 9.29
N HIS A 25 -15.60 -1.02 9.06
CA HIS A 25 -14.63 -2.06 9.43
C HIS A 25 -13.47 -1.50 10.26
N LEU A 26 -13.67 -0.36 10.93
CA LEU A 26 -12.64 0.20 11.80
C LEU A 26 -12.34 -0.78 12.95
N PRO A 27 -11.05 -1.01 13.25
CA PRO A 27 -10.66 -1.79 14.43
C PRO A 27 -10.98 -1.01 15.71
N ALA A 28 -10.98 -1.71 16.84
CA ALA A 28 -11.01 -1.06 18.15
C ALA A 28 -9.77 -0.19 18.34
N LYS A 29 -9.93 0.95 19.03
CA LYS A 29 -8.81 1.84 19.33
C LYS A 29 -7.83 1.14 20.28
N PRO A 30 -6.52 1.18 19.99
CA PRO A 30 -5.49 0.66 20.89
C PRO A 30 -5.40 1.48 22.18
N LYS A 31 -4.68 0.97 23.18
CA LYS A 31 -4.23 1.76 24.34
C LYS A 31 -3.03 2.64 23.99
N GLY A 32 -2.17 2.12 23.11
CA GLY A 32 -0.97 2.78 22.58
C GLY A 32 -1.24 3.57 21.31
N ARG A 33 -0.25 3.59 20.42
CA ARG A 33 -0.26 4.37 19.18
C ARG A 33 -1.05 3.66 18.09
N THR A 34 -1.61 4.45 17.17
CA THR A 34 -2.14 3.94 15.91
C THR A 34 -1.22 4.37 14.78
N ILE A 35 -0.63 3.40 14.08
CA ILE A 35 0.28 3.62 12.96
C ILE A 35 -0.38 3.13 11.67
N VAL A 36 -0.53 4.04 10.71
CA VAL A 36 -1.10 3.71 9.40
C VAL A 36 0.03 3.54 8.39
N ILE A 37 0.16 2.36 7.82
CA ILE A 37 1.09 2.08 6.73
C ILE A 37 0.33 1.60 5.50
N GLY A 38 0.95 1.65 4.32
CA GLY A 38 0.31 1.09 3.14
C GLY A 38 1.02 1.41 1.85
N ALA A 39 0.73 0.60 0.84
CA ALA A 39 1.16 0.88 -0.51
C ALA A 39 0.17 0.34 -1.54
N GLY A 40 0.11 1.04 -2.67
CA GLY A 40 -0.71 0.68 -3.80
C GLY A 40 -1.39 1.88 -4.45
N LYS A 41 -1.97 1.65 -5.64
CA LYS A 41 -2.57 2.70 -6.49
C LYS A 41 -3.73 3.44 -5.84
N GLY A 42 -4.45 2.80 -4.92
CA GLY A 42 -5.59 3.37 -4.19
C GLY A 42 -5.29 3.70 -2.73
N SER A 43 -4.07 3.44 -2.26
CA SER A 43 -3.75 3.51 -0.84
C SER A 43 -3.75 4.94 -0.31
N ALA A 44 -3.42 5.95 -1.13
CA ALA A 44 -3.49 7.35 -0.73
C ALA A 44 -4.94 7.80 -0.48
N GLN A 45 -5.88 7.38 -1.33
CA GLN A 45 -7.31 7.67 -1.17
C GLN A 45 -7.88 6.94 0.04
N MET A 46 -7.46 5.69 0.27
CA MET A 46 -7.81 4.94 1.48
C MET A 46 -7.30 5.65 2.74
N ALA A 47 -6.09 6.22 2.70
CA ALA A 47 -5.52 6.95 3.83
C ALA A 47 -6.30 8.23 4.13
N ALA A 48 -6.59 9.05 3.12
CA ALA A 48 -7.42 10.24 3.27
C ALA A 48 -8.81 9.91 3.82
N ALA A 49 -9.40 8.79 3.40
CA ALA A 49 -10.66 8.29 3.95
C ALA A 49 -10.51 7.83 5.41
N PHE A 50 -9.45 7.09 5.73
CA PHE A 50 -9.15 6.62 7.09
C PHE A 50 -9.00 7.78 8.07
N GLU A 51 -8.25 8.83 7.70
CA GLU A 51 -8.08 10.02 8.56
C GLU A 51 -9.41 10.65 8.97
N LYS A 52 -10.37 10.76 8.05
CA LYS A 52 -11.68 11.38 8.33
C LYS A 52 -12.53 10.60 9.33
N VAL A 53 -12.40 9.27 9.32
CA VAL A 53 -13.27 8.39 10.10
C VAL A 53 -12.60 7.90 11.38
N TRP A 54 -11.27 8.00 11.48
CA TRP A 54 -10.54 7.65 12.68
C TRP A 54 -10.54 8.78 13.71
N ASP A 55 -11.26 8.52 14.79
CA ASP A 55 -11.42 9.44 15.91
C ASP A 55 -10.30 9.26 16.96
N GLY A 56 -9.06 9.56 16.58
CA GLY A 56 -7.92 9.41 17.49
C GLY A 56 -6.61 9.92 16.91
N PRO A 57 -5.54 9.95 17.74
CA PRO A 57 -4.21 10.24 17.25
C PRO A 57 -3.78 9.15 16.27
N ILE A 58 -3.24 9.58 15.14
CA ILE A 58 -2.68 8.71 14.11
C ILE A 58 -1.39 9.32 13.62
N ASP A 59 -0.50 8.44 13.21
CA ASP A 59 0.72 8.79 12.50
C ASP A 59 0.88 7.74 11.39
N GLY A 60 1.31 8.12 10.18
CA GLY A 60 1.36 7.15 9.09
C GLY A 60 2.26 7.52 7.92
N LEU A 61 2.52 6.52 7.07
CA LEU A 61 3.25 6.67 5.81
C LEU A 61 2.63 5.76 4.75
N ILE A 62 2.27 6.33 3.62
CA ILE A 62 1.63 5.63 2.50
C ILE A 62 2.43 5.87 1.24
N VAL A 63 2.61 4.82 0.45
CA VAL A 63 3.28 4.89 -0.85
C VAL A 63 2.29 4.67 -1.98
N THR A 64 2.18 5.62 -2.89
CA THR A 64 1.34 5.52 -4.09
C THR A 64 2.14 5.83 -5.34
N ARG A 65 1.53 5.70 -6.52
CA ARG A 65 2.20 6.03 -7.78
C ARG A 65 2.21 7.54 -8.02
N TYR A 66 3.19 8.03 -8.78
CA TYR A 66 3.26 9.43 -9.19
C TYR A 66 1.94 9.97 -9.77
N GLY A 67 1.53 11.14 -9.28
CA GLY A 67 0.30 11.84 -9.67
C GLY A 67 -0.99 11.27 -9.08
N TYR A 68 -0.89 10.34 -8.11
CA TYR A 68 -2.04 9.68 -7.46
C TYR A 68 -2.07 9.93 -5.94
N GLY A 69 -1.22 10.83 -5.45
CA GLY A 69 -1.27 11.35 -4.10
C GLY A 69 -2.65 11.89 -3.74
N ALA A 70 -2.96 11.82 -2.44
CA ALA A 70 -4.15 12.41 -1.86
C ALA A 70 -3.71 13.29 -0.69
N ARG A 71 -4.43 14.39 -0.46
CA ARG A 71 -4.13 15.25 0.69
C ARG A 71 -4.52 14.53 1.97
N CYS A 72 -3.55 14.36 2.86
CA CYS A 72 -3.71 13.89 4.22
C CYS A 72 -3.10 14.94 5.17
N GLU A 73 -3.63 15.06 6.37
CA GLU A 73 -3.16 16.04 7.38
C GLU A 73 -2.15 15.43 8.35
N ARG A 74 -2.28 14.14 8.65
CA ARG A 74 -1.51 13.42 9.69
C ARG A 74 -0.70 12.25 9.12
N ILE A 75 -1.10 11.70 7.98
CA ILE A 75 -0.44 10.61 7.27
C ILE A 75 0.43 11.19 6.15
N GLU A 76 1.71 10.84 6.13
CA GLU A 76 2.62 11.22 5.05
C GLU A 76 2.33 10.39 3.78
N ILE A 77 2.31 11.06 2.63
CA ILE A 77 2.17 10.41 1.33
C ILE A 77 3.47 10.56 0.54
N ILE A 78 4.04 9.43 0.12
CA ILE A 78 5.18 9.36 -0.79
C ILE A 78 4.69 8.83 -2.13
N GLU A 79 5.17 9.43 -3.21
CA GLU A 79 4.95 8.93 -4.56
C GLU A 79 6.21 8.24 -5.10
N ALA A 80 6.02 7.09 -5.74
CA ALA A 80 7.08 6.27 -6.32
C ALA A 80 6.67 5.69 -7.68
N ALA A 81 7.63 5.10 -8.40
CA ALA A 81 7.36 4.53 -9.72
C ALA A 81 6.56 3.22 -9.68
N HIS A 82 5.71 3.05 -10.68
CA HIS A 82 5.00 1.82 -10.99
C HIS A 82 4.73 1.82 -12.51
N PRO A 83 4.96 0.71 -13.25
CA PRO A 83 5.11 -0.66 -12.76
C PRO A 83 6.54 -1.11 -12.45
N VAL A 84 7.56 -0.33 -12.80
CA VAL A 84 8.96 -0.63 -12.49
C VAL A 84 9.37 0.19 -11.25
N PRO A 85 9.96 -0.44 -10.21
CA PRO A 85 10.41 0.26 -9.01
C PRO A 85 11.49 1.32 -9.27
N ASP A 86 11.60 2.29 -8.36
CA ASP A 86 12.63 3.32 -8.38
C ASP A 86 13.22 3.61 -6.98
N ALA A 87 14.15 4.57 -6.92
CA ALA A 87 14.82 4.95 -5.68
C ALA A 87 13.87 5.56 -4.65
N ALA A 88 12.80 6.24 -5.08
CA ALA A 88 11.80 6.78 -4.17
C ALA A 88 11.03 5.66 -3.47
N GLY A 89 10.64 4.60 -4.20
CA GLY A 89 10.03 3.41 -3.62
C GLY A 89 10.97 2.67 -2.65
N LEU A 90 12.26 2.57 -2.99
CA LEU A 90 13.26 1.93 -2.12
C LEU A 90 13.40 2.67 -0.78
N GLU A 91 13.54 3.99 -0.83
CA GLU A 91 13.61 4.82 0.36
C GLU A 91 12.29 4.78 1.15
N ALA A 92 11.15 4.81 0.47
CA ALA A 92 9.85 4.69 1.11
C ALA A 92 9.68 3.35 1.84
N SER A 93 10.19 2.25 1.29
CA SER A 93 10.20 0.93 1.93
C SER A 93 10.99 0.92 3.23
N ARG A 94 12.19 1.52 3.22
CA ARG A 94 13.03 1.68 4.41
C ARG A 94 12.30 2.46 5.49
N ARG A 95 11.71 3.61 5.14
CA ARG A 95 10.97 4.49 6.06
C ARG A 95 9.71 3.82 6.60
N LEU A 96 8.98 3.08 5.77
CA LEU A 96 7.79 2.33 6.18
C LEU A 96 8.14 1.28 7.23
N LEU A 97 9.23 0.51 7.01
CA LEU A 97 9.73 -0.46 7.98
C LEU A 97 10.16 0.20 9.29
N GLU A 98 10.85 1.34 9.23
CA GLU A 98 11.23 2.09 10.43
C GLU A 98 10.03 2.53 11.25
N LYS A 99 8.94 2.92 10.58
CA LYS A 99 7.70 3.36 11.23
C LYS A 99 7.02 2.29 12.07
N VAL A 100 7.23 1.02 11.72
CA VAL A 100 6.65 -0.12 12.45
C VAL A 100 7.65 -0.80 13.40
N ARG A 101 8.84 -0.22 13.62
CA ARG A 101 9.79 -0.71 14.63
C ARG A 101 9.42 -0.24 16.03
N GLY A 102 9.82 -1.04 17.03
CA GLY A 102 9.67 -0.68 18.45
C GLY A 102 8.22 -0.58 18.93
N LEU A 103 7.32 -1.34 18.29
CA LEU A 103 5.92 -1.43 18.72
C LEU A 103 5.76 -2.41 19.89
N SER A 104 4.75 -2.15 20.69
CA SER A 104 4.30 -2.99 21.81
C SER A 104 2.97 -3.66 21.48
N ALA A 105 2.52 -4.58 22.33
CA ALA A 105 1.20 -5.20 22.23
C ALA A 105 0.03 -4.21 22.43
N ASP A 106 0.31 -3.01 22.94
CA ASP A 106 -0.68 -1.96 23.11
C ASP A 106 -0.83 -1.08 21.86
N ASP A 107 0.07 -1.18 20.86
CA ASP A 107 0.01 -0.41 19.62
C ASP A 107 -0.82 -1.12 18.53
N LEU A 108 -1.38 -0.35 17.60
CA LEU A 108 -2.12 -0.84 16.43
C LEU A 108 -1.43 -0.41 15.14
N VAL A 109 -1.21 -1.37 14.23
CA VAL A 109 -0.83 -1.09 12.83
C VAL A 109 -2.04 -1.32 11.93
N VAL A 110 -2.39 -0.31 11.14
CA VAL A 110 -3.41 -0.40 10.08
C VAL A 110 -2.70 -0.39 8.74
N ALA A 111 -2.78 -1.50 8.00
CA ALA A 111 -2.17 -1.65 6.68
C ALA A 111 -3.19 -1.41 5.54
N LEU A 112 -3.07 -0.28 4.84
CA LEU A 112 -3.91 0.12 3.72
C LEU A 112 -3.29 -0.33 2.40
N ILE A 113 -3.54 -1.59 2.02
CA ILE A 113 -2.92 -2.24 0.86
C ILE A 113 -3.86 -2.23 -0.35
N SER A 114 -3.34 -1.86 -1.51
CA SER A 114 -4.02 -2.00 -2.80
C SER A 114 -3.06 -2.49 -3.88
N GLY A 115 -3.56 -2.71 -5.10
CA GLY A 115 -2.75 -3.24 -6.20
C GLY A 115 -1.56 -2.33 -6.55
N GLY A 116 -0.41 -2.93 -6.87
CA GLY A 116 0.82 -2.23 -7.25
C GLY A 116 1.90 -2.19 -6.16
N GLY A 117 1.64 -2.74 -4.97
CA GLY A 117 2.59 -2.75 -3.85
C GLY A 117 3.99 -3.27 -4.18
N SER A 118 4.12 -4.33 -5.00
CA SER A 118 5.44 -4.89 -5.35
C SER A 118 6.39 -3.92 -6.04
N ALA A 119 5.88 -2.95 -6.81
CA ALA A 119 6.72 -1.94 -7.45
C ALA A 119 6.95 -0.71 -6.56
N LEU A 120 5.98 -0.42 -5.68
CA LEU A 120 5.99 0.77 -4.83
C LEU A 120 6.80 0.55 -3.55
N LEU A 121 6.95 -0.69 -3.12
CA LEU A 121 7.74 -1.06 -1.94
C LEU A 121 8.88 -2.06 -2.27
N PRO A 122 9.82 -1.72 -3.18
CA PRO A 122 10.97 -2.58 -3.43
C PRO A 122 11.85 -2.67 -2.19
N SER A 123 12.29 -3.89 -1.87
CA SER A 123 13.03 -4.15 -0.64
C SER A 123 14.02 -5.30 -0.83
N PRO A 124 15.07 -5.10 -1.64
CA PRO A 124 15.98 -6.16 -2.02
C PRO A 124 16.66 -6.78 -0.80
N ALA A 125 16.79 -8.11 -0.80
CA ALA A 125 17.47 -8.85 0.26
C ALA A 125 18.95 -8.43 0.42
N PRO A 126 19.57 -8.65 1.60
CA PRO A 126 20.97 -8.33 1.81
C PRO A 126 21.88 -8.92 0.71
N GLY A 127 22.72 -8.07 0.11
CA GLY A 127 23.58 -8.44 -1.01
C GLY A 127 22.95 -8.22 -2.40
N LEU A 128 21.68 -7.84 -2.48
CA LEU A 128 21.01 -7.44 -3.72
C LEU A 128 20.81 -5.92 -3.78
N THR A 129 20.82 -5.39 -4.98
CA THR A 129 20.53 -3.99 -5.30
C THR A 129 19.12 -3.85 -5.87
N LEU A 130 18.63 -2.60 -5.97
CA LEU A 130 17.37 -2.31 -6.67
C LEU A 130 17.40 -2.76 -8.14
N ALA A 131 18.56 -2.64 -8.80
CA ALA A 131 18.75 -3.11 -10.17
C ALA A 131 18.60 -4.63 -10.28
N ASP A 132 19.09 -5.39 -9.28
CA ASP A 132 18.93 -6.83 -9.25
C ASP A 132 17.45 -7.23 -9.10
N GLU A 133 16.70 -6.54 -8.23
CA GLU A 133 15.26 -6.79 -8.07
C GLU A 133 14.48 -6.51 -9.36
N ILE A 134 14.81 -5.41 -10.05
CA ILE A 134 14.23 -5.07 -11.36
C ILE A 134 14.55 -6.16 -12.38
N ALA A 135 15.81 -6.56 -12.50
CA ALA A 135 16.26 -7.58 -13.45
C ALA A 135 15.60 -8.94 -13.20
N VAL A 136 15.45 -9.35 -11.93
CA VAL A 136 14.72 -10.58 -11.56
C VAL A 136 13.26 -10.48 -12.00
N ASN A 137 12.60 -9.35 -11.75
CA ASN A 137 11.20 -9.17 -12.13
C ASN A 137 11.00 -9.20 -13.65
N GLU A 138 11.89 -8.58 -14.43
CA GLU A 138 11.88 -8.64 -15.89
C GLU A 138 12.09 -10.06 -16.42
N ALA A 139 13.06 -10.79 -15.88
CA ALA A 139 13.31 -12.19 -16.24
C ALA A 139 12.10 -13.09 -15.93
N LEU A 140 11.46 -12.87 -14.78
CA LEU A 140 10.25 -13.61 -14.40
C LEU A 140 9.08 -13.32 -15.35
N LEU A 141 8.87 -12.06 -15.75
CA LEU A 141 7.83 -11.69 -16.70
C LEU A 141 8.10 -12.30 -18.09
N ALA A 142 9.35 -12.28 -18.55
CA ALA A 142 9.76 -12.85 -19.83
C ALA A 142 9.65 -14.39 -19.86
N SER A 143 9.75 -15.05 -18.71
CA SER A 143 9.70 -16.52 -18.60
C SER A 143 8.32 -17.13 -18.91
N GLY A 144 7.24 -16.33 -18.88
CA GLY A 144 5.87 -16.84 -18.99
C GLY A 144 5.42 -17.69 -17.79
N ALA A 145 6.18 -17.67 -16.68
CA ALA A 145 5.84 -18.43 -15.48
C ALA A 145 4.49 -17.97 -14.89
N PRO A 146 3.71 -18.87 -14.28
CA PRO A 146 2.49 -18.50 -13.58
C PRO A 146 2.78 -17.48 -12.47
N ILE A 147 1.85 -16.53 -12.24
CA ILE A 147 2.00 -15.47 -11.23
C ILE A 147 2.31 -16.01 -9.83
N ALA A 148 1.79 -17.20 -9.50
CA ALA A 148 2.08 -17.85 -8.22
C ALA A 148 3.57 -18.21 -8.10
N ALA A 149 4.18 -18.76 -9.15
CA ALA A 149 5.60 -19.11 -9.18
C ALA A 149 6.49 -17.86 -9.13
N MET A 150 6.13 -16.82 -9.89
CA MET A 150 6.83 -15.54 -9.85
C MET A 150 6.80 -14.92 -8.44
N ASN A 151 5.63 -14.92 -7.79
CA ASN A 151 5.47 -14.44 -6.41
C ASN A 151 6.27 -15.27 -5.40
N THR A 152 6.34 -16.58 -5.59
CA THR A 152 7.18 -17.43 -4.75
C THR A 152 8.64 -16.99 -4.83
N ILE A 153 9.19 -16.77 -6.02
CA ILE A 153 10.58 -16.33 -6.18
C ILE A 153 10.78 -14.92 -5.60
N ARG A 154 9.90 -13.96 -5.94
CA ARG A 154 10.02 -12.57 -5.46
C ARG A 154 10.04 -12.45 -3.94
N LYS A 155 9.25 -13.27 -3.22
CA LYS A 155 9.24 -13.28 -1.74
C LYS A 155 10.56 -13.76 -1.11
N HIS A 156 11.36 -14.55 -1.82
CA HIS A 156 12.65 -15.03 -1.30
C HIS A 156 13.81 -14.05 -1.56
N VAL A 157 13.58 -13.02 -2.38
CA VAL A 157 14.57 -11.98 -2.69
C VAL A 157 14.17 -10.60 -2.16
N SER A 158 13.08 -10.52 -1.39
CA SER A 158 12.56 -9.31 -0.73
C SER A 158 12.66 -9.44 0.79
N THR A 159 12.83 -8.34 1.51
CA THR A 159 12.77 -8.28 2.98
C THR A 159 11.40 -7.86 3.53
N ILE A 160 10.44 -7.54 2.66
CA ILE A 160 9.04 -7.20 2.95
C ILE A 160 8.10 -8.14 2.21
#